data_AF-A0A8J8A1R5-F1
#
_entry.id   AF-A0A8J8A1R5-F1
#
_cell.length_a   1.000
_cell.length_b   1.000
_cell.length_c   1.000
_cell.angle_alpha   90.00
_cell.angle_beta   90.00
_cell.angle_gamma   90.00
#
_symmetry.space_group_name_H-M   'P 1'
#
loop_
_entity.id
_entity.type
_entity.pdbx_description
1 polymer ?
#
loop_
_entity_poly.entity_id
_entity_poly.type
_entity_poly.pdbx_seq_one_letter_code
_entity_poly.pdbx_strand_id
1 'polypeptide(L)'
;MNPSLGERFHRRELEDLAISFLVLVLLFSNFDPYNIPYVVVAVLTAFIFHELAHRSMARRYGYVAYYKRWDTGIVMALLFGIITKLLTGRVWIFAALGAVYIYAPYQYWEDKEAHGKISLVGPLMNIVVGIVAIVMMRAVTPLTTPWWVLRTTASVNLWLAFFNLLPVPPLDGWKVLRWNTGYWAIAIGVAYLLRAFI
;
A
#
# COMPACT_ATOMS: atom_id res chain seq x y z
N MET A 1 21.09 25.19 3.47
CA MET A 1 19.71 24.66 3.44
C MET A 1 18.98 25.19 4.67
N ASN A 2 17.88 25.94 4.50
CA ASN A 2 17.11 26.47 5.63
C ASN A 2 16.42 25.30 6.38
N PRO A 3 16.79 24.98 7.63
CA PRO A 3 16.26 23.81 8.34
C PRO A 3 14.72 23.81 8.42
N SER A 4 14.11 24.99 8.38
CA SER A 4 12.66 25.17 8.44
C SER A 4 11.87 24.62 7.25
N LEU A 5 12.48 24.41 6.08
CA LEU A 5 11.77 23.89 4.90
C LEU A 5 11.74 22.36 4.88
N GLY A 6 12.85 21.70 5.24
CA GLY A 6 12.93 20.25 5.34
C GLY A 6 12.03 19.69 6.44
N GLU A 7 12.00 20.35 7.60
CA GLU A 7 11.09 19.97 8.70
C GLU A 7 9.61 20.13 8.34
N ARG A 8 9.25 21.22 7.65
CA ARG A 8 7.87 21.44 7.19
C ARG A 8 7.44 20.41 6.16
N PHE A 9 8.34 20.02 5.26
CA PHE A 9 8.07 18.96 4.28
C PHE A 9 7.83 17.61 4.98
N HIS A 10 8.72 17.23 5.89
CA HIS A 10 8.61 15.97 6.62
C HIS A 10 7.32 15.90 7.48
N ARG A 11 6.95 17.00 8.14
CA ARG A 11 5.68 17.06 8.89
C ARG A 11 4.45 16.85 8.01
N ARG A 12 4.42 17.45 6.80
CA ARG A 12 3.31 17.26 5.85
C ARG A 12 3.22 15.82 5.36
N GLU A 13 4.36 15.19 5.07
CA GLU A 13 4.36 13.78 4.67
C GLU A 13 3.83 12.87 5.80
N LEU A 14 4.25 13.11 7.04
CA LEU A 14 3.73 12.38 8.20
C LEU A 14 2.22 12.57 8.38
N GLU A 15 1.72 13.79 8.17
CA GLU A 15 0.28 14.09 8.17
C GLU A 15 -0.45 13.30 7.07
N ASP A 16 0.06 13.34 5.84
CA ASP A 16 -0.51 12.63 4.70
C ASP A 16 -0.56 11.11 4.92
N LEU A 17 0.52 10.56 5.48
CA LEU A 17 0.60 9.15 5.87
C LEU A 17 -0.40 8.82 6.99
N ALA A 18 -0.48 9.65 8.02
CA ALA A 18 -1.40 9.44 9.14
C ALA A 18 -2.88 9.48 8.70
N ILE A 19 -3.25 10.44 7.85
CA ILE A 19 -4.61 10.53 7.30
C ILE A 19 -4.92 9.30 6.46
N SER A 20 -4.02 8.90 5.56
CA SER A 20 -4.22 7.72 4.70
C SER A 20 -4.35 6.44 5.53
N PHE A 21 -3.51 6.30 6.56
CA PHE A 21 -3.56 5.20 7.52
C PHE A 21 -4.92 5.12 8.22
N LEU A 22 -5.40 6.23 8.78
CA LEU A 22 -6.69 6.27 9.50
C LEU A 22 -7.87 5.91 8.58
N VAL A 23 -7.89 6.47 7.36
CA VAL A 23 -8.95 6.17 6.39
C VAL A 23 -8.94 4.70 6.01
N LEU A 24 -7.75 4.10 5.77
CA LEU A 24 -7.65 2.68 5.50
C LEU A 24 -8.10 1.82 6.67
N VAL A 25 -7.76 2.20 7.91
CA VAL A 25 -8.24 1.48 9.10
C VAL A 25 -9.77 1.48 9.15
N LEU A 26 -10.42 2.61 8.86
CA LEU A 26 -11.88 2.69 8.81
C LEU A 26 -12.48 1.82 7.70
N LEU A 27 -11.92 1.88 6.50
CA LEU A 27 -12.42 1.12 5.35
C LEU A 27 -12.24 -0.39 5.54
N PHE A 28 -11.03 -0.83 5.91
CA PHE A 28 -10.73 -2.26 6.11
C PHE A 28 -11.40 -2.84 7.36
N SER A 29 -11.73 -2.02 8.37
CA SER A 29 -12.53 -2.48 9.52
C SER A 29 -14.02 -2.61 9.21
N ASN A 30 -14.44 -2.32 7.98
CA ASN A 30 -15.85 -2.26 7.59
C ASN A 30 -16.64 -1.23 8.42
N PHE A 31 -15.97 -0.19 8.93
CA PHE A 31 -16.49 0.74 9.94
C PHE A 31 -17.07 0.03 11.18
N ASP A 32 -16.49 -1.10 11.57
CA ASP A 32 -16.87 -1.87 12.76
C ASP A 32 -15.73 -1.78 13.79
N PRO A 33 -15.96 -1.17 14.98
CA PRO A 33 -14.97 -1.05 16.04
C PRO A 33 -14.35 -2.38 16.47
N TYR A 34 -15.09 -3.49 16.37
CA TYR A 34 -14.59 -4.81 16.73
C TYR A 34 -13.41 -5.25 15.85
N ASN A 35 -13.37 -4.83 14.58
CA ASN A 35 -12.34 -5.22 13.64
C ASN A 35 -11.09 -4.32 13.70
N ILE A 36 -11.20 -3.13 14.32
CA ILE A 36 -10.14 -2.12 14.34
C ILE A 36 -8.81 -2.67 14.87
N PRO A 37 -8.74 -3.42 15.99
CA PRO A 37 -7.46 -3.91 16.51
C PRO A 37 -6.70 -4.79 15.51
N TYR A 38 -7.40 -5.65 14.77
CA TYR A 38 -6.82 -6.53 13.76
C TYR A 38 -6.35 -5.73 12.53
N VAL A 39 -7.17 -4.78 12.10
CA VAL A 39 -6.91 -3.95 10.92
C VAL A 39 -5.79 -2.96 11.16
N VAL A 40 -5.67 -2.39 12.35
CA VAL A 40 -4.56 -1.49 12.70
C VAL A 40 -3.22 -2.17 12.46
N VAL A 41 -3.03 -3.40 12.96
CA VAL A 41 -1.79 -4.17 12.74
C VAL A 41 -1.57 -4.44 11.25
N ALA A 42 -2.64 -4.84 10.54
CA ALA A 42 -2.59 -5.16 9.12
C ALA A 42 -2.23 -3.96 8.24
N VAL A 43 -2.86 -2.81 8.45
CA VAL A 43 -2.62 -1.57 7.71
C VAL A 43 -1.26 -0.98 8.08
N LEU A 44 -0.86 -1.04 9.36
CA LEU A 44 0.42 -0.50 9.81
C LEU A 44 1.58 -1.22 9.14
N THR A 45 1.55 -2.55 9.13
CA THR A 45 2.56 -3.36 8.44
C THR A 45 2.55 -3.09 6.94
N ALA A 46 1.38 -3.06 6.30
CA ALA A 46 1.29 -2.80 4.87
C ALA A 46 1.83 -1.41 4.49
N PHE A 47 1.49 -0.35 5.21
CA PHE A 47 1.93 1.01 4.87
C PHE A 47 3.42 1.23 5.14
N ILE A 48 3.89 0.86 6.34
CA ILE A 48 5.26 1.15 6.76
C ILE A 48 6.25 0.39 5.90
N PHE A 49 6.08 -0.92 5.73
CA PHE A 49 7.05 -1.71 4.98
C PHE A 49 7.05 -1.32 3.49
N HIS A 50 5.89 -1.01 2.91
CA HIS A 50 5.76 -0.53 1.54
C HIS A 50 6.51 0.79 1.31
N GLU A 51 6.25 1.80 2.13
CA GLU A 51 6.87 3.12 1.97
C GLU A 51 8.38 3.07 2.26
N LEU A 52 8.80 2.33 3.28
CA LEU A 52 10.22 2.12 3.57
C LEU A 52 10.94 1.40 2.42
N ALA A 53 10.27 0.46 1.73
CA ALA A 53 10.84 -0.22 0.58
C ALA A 53 11.10 0.75 -0.58
N HIS A 54 10.13 1.60 -0.93
CA HIS A 54 10.31 2.65 -1.94
C HIS A 54 11.48 3.56 -1.62
N ARG A 55 11.53 4.11 -0.39
CA ARG A 55 12.62 5.00 0.05
C ARG A 55 13.97 4.31 0.02
N SER A 56 14.02 3.07 0.48
CA SER A 56 15.26 2.27 0.50
C SER A 56 15.78 2.00 -0.90
N MET A 57 14.89 1.69 -1.86
CA MET A 57 15.29 1.48 -3.25
C MET A 57 15.66 2.79 -3.93
N ALA A 58 14.91 3.87 -3.73
CA ALA A 58 15.21 5.18 -4.32
C ALA A 58 16.60 5.69 -3.92
N ARG A 59 16.99 5.52 -2.66
CA ARG A 59 18.33 5.88 -2.16
C ARG A 59 19.46 5.15 -2.90
N ARG A 60 19.25 3.91 -3.33
CA ARG A 60 20.26 3.15 -4.10
C ARG A 60 20.52 3.74 -5.49
N TYR A 61 19.54 4.46 -6.03
CA TYR A 61 19.64 5.19 -7.30
C TYR A 61 20.05 6.66 -7.12
N GLY A 62 20.30 7.12 -5.88
CA GLY A 62 20.52 8.54 -5.59
C GLY A 62 19.27 9.41 -5.74
N TYR A 63 18.07 8.79 -5.74
CA TYR A 63 16.78 9.46 -5.86
C TYR A 63 16.12 9.61 -4.48
N VAL A 64 15.13 10.49 -4.42
CA VAL A 64 14.29 10.71 -3.24
C VAL A 64 12.87 10.26 -3.55
N ALA A 65 12.33 9.38 -2.71
CA ALA A 65 10.92 9.00 -2.75
C ALA A 65 10.20 9.63 -1.56
N TYR A 66 9.01 10.17 -1.81
CA TYR A 66 8.13 10.69 -0.76
C TYR A 66 6.67 10.41 -1.08
N TYR A 67 5.89 10.22 -0.03
CA TYR A 67 4.46 10.01 -0.12
C TYR A 67 3.71 11.34 -0.16
N LYS A 68 2.68 11.42 -1.00
CA LYS A 68 1.74 12.55 -1.01
C LYS A 68 0.32 12.02 -1.11
N ARG A 69 -0.56 12.49 -0.22
CA ARG A 69 -1.98 12.11 -0.27
C ARG A 69 -2.70 12.71 -1.47
N TRP A 70 -3.79 12.07 -1.84
CA TRP A 70 -4.74 12.53 -2.84
C TRP A 70 -6.11 12.71 -2.19
N ASP A 71 -6.45 13.96 -1.86
CA ASP A 71 -7.68 14.28 -1.11
C ASP A 71 -8.94 13.82 -1.82
N THR A 72 -9.02 13.99 -3.14
CA THR A 72 -10.13 13.46 -3.95
C THR A 72 -10.19 11.94 -3.88
N GLY A 73 -9.04 11.27 -3.89
CA GLY A 73 -8.93 9.83 -3.70
C GLY A 73 -9.47 9.35 -2.36
N ILE A 74 -9.13 10.06 -1.28
CA ILE A 74 -9.67 9.80 0.07
C ILE A 74 -11.19 9.94 0.11
N VAL A 75 -11.72 11.04 -0.44
CA VAL A 75 -13.17 11.26 -0.49
C VAL A 75 -13.86 10.16 -1.30
N MET A 76 -13.32 9.79 -2.46
CA MET A 76 -13.84 8.69 -3.27
C MET A 76 -13.78 7.36 -2.53
N ALA A 77 -12.68 7.06 -1.83
CA ALA A 77 -12.52 5.84 -1.04
C ALA A 77 -13.59 5.72 0.05
N LEU A 78 -13.83 6.82 0.78
CA LEU A 78 -14.87 6.89 1.80
C LEU A 78 -16.28 6.78 1.21
N LEU A 79 -16.57 7.52 0.14
CA LEU A 79 -17.89 7.47 -0.53
C LEU A 79 -18.19 6.08 -1.06
N PHE A 80 -17.28 5.48 -1.83
CA PHE A 80 -17.46 4.11 -2.33
C PHE A 80 -17.58 3.11 -1.18
N GLY A 81 -16.78 3.26 -0.13
CA GLY A 81 -16.85 2.37 1.03
C GLY A 81 -18.19 2.45 1.76
N ILE A 82 -18.70 3.66 2.01
CA ILE A 82 -20.00 3.88 2.65
C ILE A 82 -21.13 3.35 1.76
N ILE A 83 -21.15 3.72 0.48
CA ILE A 83 -22.20 3.31 -0.47
C ILE A 83 -22.24 1.79 -0.58
N THR A 84 -21.09 1.14 -0.78
CA THR A 84 -21.02 -0.33 -0.91
C THR A 84 -21.41 -1.04 0.38
N LYS A 85 -21.04 -0.51 1.56
CA LYS A 85 -21.51 -1.03 2.85
C LYS A 85 -23.02 -0.94 2.97
N LEU A 86 -23.63 0.19 2.61
CA LEU A 86 -25.08 0.36 2.68
C LEU A 86 -25.82 -0.57 1.71
N LEU A 87 -25.28 -0.80 0.52
CA LEU A 87 -25.92 -1.63 -0.52
C LEU A 87 -25.69 -3.13 -0.34
N THR A 88 -24.53 -3.54 0.18
CA THR A 88 -24.10 -4.96 0.17
C THR A 88 -23.75 -5.51 1.56
N GLY A 89 -23.77 -4.67 2.60
CA GLY A 89 -23.30 -5.01 3.95
C GLY A 89 -21.79 -5.08 4.11
N ARG A 90 -21.01 -4.90 3.02
CA ARG A 90 -19.54 -4.94 3.02
C ARG A 90 -18.94 -3.73 2.31
N VAL A 91 -17.88 -3.19 2.88
CA VAL A 91 -17.08 -2.14 2.25
C VAL A 91 -16.27 -2.73 1.09
N TRP A 92 -16.44 -2.17 -0.10
CA TRP A 92 -15.47 -2.30 -1.19
C TRP A 92 -14.42 -1.20 -1.09
N ILE A 93 -13.15 -1.56 -1.27
CA ILE A 93 -12.03 -0.71 -0.87
C ILE A 93 -11.31 -0.18 -2.11
N PHE A 94 -11.58 1.08 -2.42
CA PHE A 94 -10.80 1.86 -3.37
C PHE A 94 -9.57 2.44 -2.66
N ALA A 95 -8.41 1.81 -2.83
CA ALA A 95 -7.20 2.12 -2.05
C ALA A 95 -6.29 3.19 -2.67
N ALA A 96 -6.81 4.07 -3.53
CA ALA A 96 -6.04 5.19 -4.10
C ALA A 96 -6.12 6.43 -3.20
N LEU A 97 -5.46 6.39 -2.03
CA LEU A 97 -5.45 7.51 -1.07
C LEU A 97 -4.30 8.50 -1.29
N GLY A 98 -3.32 8.11 -2.10
CA GLY A 98 -2.11 8.86 -2.35
C GLY A 98 -1.17 8.04 -3.23
N ALA A 99 0.00 8.59 -3.52
CA ALA A 99 1.01 7.90 -4.30
C ALA A 99 2.42 8.32 -3.88
N VAL A 100 3.37 7.44 -4.18
CA VAL A 100 4.80 7.72 -4.02
C VAL A 100 5.31 8.48 -5.25
N TYR A 101 5.85 9.66 -4.99
CA TYR A 101 6.52 10.49 -5.97
C TYR A 101 8.02 10.24 -5.89
N ILE A 102 8.63 10.05 -7.06
CA ILE A 102 10.06 9.81 -7.20
C ILE A 102 10.67 11.08 -7.78
N TYR A 103 11.59 11.68 -7.05
CA TYR A 103 12.34 12.86 -7.46
C TYR A 103 13.80 12.45 -7.71
N ALA A 104 14.28 12.70 -8.92
CA ALA A 104 15.63 12.36 -9.37
C ALA A 104 16.44 13.64 -9.60
N PRO A 105 17.09 14.20 -8.55
CA PRO A 105 17.72 15.54 -8.61
C PRO A 105 18.87 15.65 -9.62
N TYR A 106 19.56 14.56 -9.88
CA TYR A 106 20.76 14.52 -10.72
C TYR A 106 20.52 13.88 -12.10
N GLN A 107 19.25 13.56 -12.43
CA GLN A 107 18.89 12.88 -13.66
C GLN A 107 18.00 13.77 -14.52
N TYR A 108 18.43 14.04 -15.76
CA TYR A 108 17.74 14.93 -16.69
C TYR A 108 16.87 14.20 -17.73
N TRP A 109 16.89 12.86 -17.74
CA TRP A 109 16.09 12.00 -18.61
C TRP A 109 15.20 11.04 -17.83
N GLU A 110 14.16 10.50 -18.46
CA GLU A 110 13.25 9.51 -17.82
C GLU A 110 13.96 8.16 -17.67
N ASP A 111 14.43 7.86 -16.45
CA ASP A 111 14.99 6.55 -16.09
C ASP A 111 13.88 5.55 -15.77
N LYS A 112 13.29 4.97 -16.82
CA LYS A 112 12.17 4.03 -16.71
C LYS A 112 12.50 2.83 -15.83
N GLU A 113 13.75 2.35 -15.87
CA GLU A 113 14.17 1.21 -15.08
C GLU A 113 14.22 1.51 -13.59
N ALA A 114 14.87 2.61 -13.19
CA ALA A 114 14.88 2.99 -11.79
C ALA A 114 13.47 3.29 -11.28
N HIS A 115 12.66 4.04 -12.04
CA HIS A 115 11.27 4.33 -11.65
C HIS A 115 10.43 3.05 -11.52
N GLY A 116 10.57 2.11 -12.46
CA GLY A 116 9.90 0.82 -12.44
C GLY A 116 10.31 -0.04 -11.24
N LYS A 117 11.61 -0.16 -10.97
CA LYS A 117 12.13 -0.92 -9.82
C LYS A 117 11.73 -0.30 -8.49
N ILE A 118 11.84 1.02 -8.35
CA ILE A 118 11.43 1.75 -7.15
C ILE A 118 9.93 1.53 -6.94
N SER A 119 9.10 1.63 -7.97
CA SER A 119 7.66 1.39 -7.80
C SER A 119 7.29 -0.08 -7.57
N LEU A 120 8.07 -1.04 -8.07
CA LEU A 120 7.79 -2.46 -7.85
C LEU A 120 8.07 -2.92 -6.41
N VAL A 121 9.10 -2.36 -5.74
CA VAL A 121 9.50 -2.86 -4.42
C VAL A 121 8.46 -2.66 -3.32
N GLY A 122 7.61 -1.62 -3.40
CA GLY A 122 6.52 -1.41 -2.44
C GLY A 122 5.50 -2.55 -2.48
N PRO A 123 4.85 -2.82 -3.62
CA PRO A 123 3.95 -3.96 -3.78
C PRO A 123 4.61 -5.31 -3.48
N LEU A 124 5.87 -5.52 -3.86
CA LEU A 124 6.60 -6.74 -3.48
C LEU A 124 6.72 -6.90 -1.97
N MET A 125 6.99 -5.82 -1.24
CA MET A 125 7.07 -5.88 0.21
C MET A 125 5.73 -6.26 0.85
N ASN A 126 4.62 -5.72 0.32
CA ASN A 126 3.28 -6.15 0.75
C ASN A 126 3.03 -7.63 0.43
N ILE A 127 3.45 -8.13 -0.74
CA ILE A 127 3.36 -9.57 -1.05
C ILE A 127 4.14 -10.40 -0.04
N VAL A 128 5.38 -10.00 0.29
CA VAL A 128 6.22 -10.69 1.28
C VAL A 128 5.56 -10.73 2.66
N VAL A 129 5.07 -9.58 3.15
CA VAL A 129 4.34 -9.54 4.44
C VAL A 129 3.09 -10.44 4.38
N GLY A 130 2.36 -10.43 3.26
CA GLY A 130 1.22 -11.30 3.03
C GLY A 130 1.56 -12.79 3.11
N ILE A 131 2.65 -13.22 2.45
CA ILE A 131 3.13 -14.60 2.48
C ILE A 131 3.51 -15.00 3.91
N VAL A 132 4.29 -14.16 4.61
CA VAL A 132 4.71 -14.44 5.99
C VAL A 132 3.48 -14.56 6.90
N ALA A 133 2.50 -13.67 6.76
CA ALA A 133 1.25 -13.74 7.51
C ALA A 133 0.45 -15.02 7.21
N ILE A 134 0.36 -15.45 5.93
CA ILE A 134 -0.29 -16.72 5.56
C ILE A 134 0.42 -17.91 6.20
N VAL A 135 1.75 -17.98 6.12
CA VAL A 135 2.54 -19.08 6.69
C VAL A 135 2.35 -19.14 8.21
N MET A 136 2.47 -18.01 8.90
CA MET A 136 2.24 -17.94 10.35
C MET A 136 0.80 -18.29 10.72
N MET A 137 -0.18 -17.90 9.90
CA MET A 137 -1.60 -18.22 10.13
C MET A 137 -1.85 -19.73 10.17
N ARG A 138 -1.09 -20.53 9.40
CA ARG A 138 -1.20 -22.00 9.42
C ARG A 138 -0.60 -22.65 10.65
N ALA A 139 0.27 -21.95 11.37
CA ALA A 139 0.92 -22.44 12.58
C ALA A 139 0.12 -22.15 13.87
N VAL A 140 -0.96 -21.36 13.79
CA VAL A 140 -1.81 -21.00 14.93
C VAL A 140 -3.18 -21.65 14.84
N THR A 141 -3.82 -21.88 16.00
CA THR A 141 -5.16 -22.47 16.06
C THR A 141 -6.19 -21.59 15.32
N PRO A 142 -6.97 -22.16 14.39
CA PRO A 142 -7.99 -21.41 13.65
C PRO A 142 -8.99 -20.69 14.55
N LEU A 143 -9.49 -19.54 14.08
CA LEU A 143 -10.52 -18.71 14.73
C LEU A 143 -10.12 -18.05 16.07
N THR A 144 -8.88 -18.22 16.52
CA THR A 144 -8.33 -17.49 17.66
C THR A 144 -7.96 -16.05 17.30
N THR A 145 -7.77 -15.18 18.30
CA THR A 145 -7.33 -13.79 18.09
C THR A 145 -6.06 -13.67 17.24
N PRO A 146 -4.96 -14.43 17.48
CA PRO A 146 -3.77 -14.39 16.62
C PRO A 146 -4.07 -14.82 15.18
N TRP A 147 -4.95 -15.81 14.98
CA TRP A 147 -5.36 -16.24 13.65
C TRP A 147 -6.08 -15.12 12.89
N TRP A 148 -7.00 -14.40 13.52
CA TRP A 148 -7.68 -13.26 12.91
C TRP A 148 -6.74 -12.09 12.60
N VAL A 149 -5.77 -11.78 13.47
CA VAL A 149 -4.71 -10.79 13.20
C VAL A 149 -3.94 -11.17 11.93
N LEU A 150 -3.47 -12.41 11.84
CA LEU A 150 -2.64 -12.90 10.73
C LEU A 150 -3.44 -12.96 9.42
N ARG A 151 -4.67 -13.48 9.48
CA ARG A 151 -5.59 -13.51 8.35
C ARG A 151 -5.87 -12.12 7.79
N THR A 152 -6.15 -11.16 8.69
CA THR A 152 -6.41 -9.76 8.31
C THR A 152 -5.14 -9.13 7.73
N THR A 153 -3.98 -9.36 8.35
CA THR A 153 -2.68 -8.89 7.86
C THR A 153 -2.40 -9.38 6.45
N ALA A 154 -2.60 -10.67 6.18
CA ALA A 154 -2.46 -11.26 4.85
C ALA A 154 -3.42 -10.61 3.84
N SER A 155 -4.70 -10.50 4.19
CA SER A 155 -5.75 -9.96 3.31
C SER A 155 -5.50 -8.50 2.90
N VAL A 156 -5.17 -7.65 3.88
CA VAL A 156 -4.89 -6.21 3.65
C VAL A 156 -3.64 -6.03 2.81
N ASN A 157 -2.53 -6.68 3.18
CA ASN A 157 -1.26 -6.55 2.46
C ASN A 157 -1.41 -6.99 0.99
N LEU A 158 -2.02 -8.14 0.74
CA LEU A 158 -2.25 -8.62 -0.62
C LEU A 158 -3.27 -7.76 -1.38
N TRP A 159 -4.16 -7.02 -0.71
CA TRP A 159 -5.08 -6.08 -1.39
C TRP A 159 -4.37 -4.83 -1.80
N LEU A 160 -3.56 -4.26 -0.90
CA LEU A 160 -2.77 -3.09 -1.22
C LEU A 160 -1.69 -3.40 -2.25
N ALA A 161 -1.10 -4.60 -2.26
CA ALA A 161 -0.21 -5.05 -3.33
C ALA A 161 -0.93 -5.10 -4.68
N PHE A 162 -2.04 -5.85 -4.75
CA PHE A 162 -2.82 -5.99 -5.98
C PHE A 162 -3.31 -4.63 -6.50
N PHE A 163 -3.87 -3.82 -5.62
CA PHE A 163 -4.42 -2.51 -5.98
C PHE A 163 -3.34 -1.56 -6.48
N ASN A 164 -2.19 -1.46 -5.80
CA ASN A 164 -1.08 -0.62 -6.27
C ASN A 164 -0.46 -1.13 -7.57
N LEU A 165 -0.62 -2.41 -7.92
CA LEU A 165 -0.17 -2.95 -9.19
C LEU A 165 -1.16 -2.74 -10.34
N LEU A 166 -2.36 -2.19 -10.10
CA LEU A 166 -3.25 -1.83 -11.19
C LEU A 166 -2.57 -0.80 -12.12
N PRO A 167 -2.68 -0.96 -13.45
CA PRO A 167 -1.96 -0.15 -14.42
C PRO A 167 -2.66 1.19 -14.66
N VAL A 168 -2.91 1.96 -13.60
CA VAL A 168 -3.62 3.24 -13.62
C VAL A 168 -2.79 4.29 -12.89
N PRO A 169 -2.45 5.44 -13.50
CA PRO A 169 -1.79 6.52 -12.78
C PRO A 169 -2.66 7.02 -11.62
N PRO A 170 -2.09 7.39 -10.45
CA PRO A 170 -0.67 7.48 -10.11
C PRO A 170 -0.07 6.21 -9.47
N LEU A 171 -0.76 5.07 -9.54
CA LEU A 171 -0.36 3.83 -8.86
C LEU A 171 0.99 3.30 -9.38
N ASP A 172 1.66 2.51 -8.54
CA ASP A 172 2.98 1.95 -8.86
C ASP A 172 2.97 1.08 -10.11
N GLY A 173 1.91 0.28 -10.29
CA GLY A 173 1.72 -0.63 -11.40
C GLY A 173 1.82 0.05 -12.75
N TRP A 174 1.43 1.32 -12.86
CA TRP A 174 1.61 2.11 -14.07
C TRP A 174 3.09 2.23 -14.48
N LYS A 175 3.96 2.55 -13.52
CA LYS A 175 5.41 2.70 -13.75
C LYS A 175 6.07 1.34 -13.98
N VAL A 176 5.66 0.31 -13.23
CA VAL A 176 6.17 -1.07 -13.41
C VAL A 176 5.82 -1.60 -14.79
N LEU A 177 4.57 -1.45 -15.24
CA LEU A 177 4.12 -1.90 -16.57
C LEU A 177 4.92 -1.22 -17.68
N ARG A 178 5.11 0.11 -17.60
CA ARG A 178 5.89 0.88 -18.60
C ARG A 178 7.37 0.50 -18.64
N TRP A 179 7.92 0.03 -17.52
CA TRP A 179 9.29 -0.47 -17.45
C TRP A 179 9.40 -1.90 -17.98
N ASN A 180 8.58 -2.81 -17.47
CA ASN A 180 8.62 -4.22 -17.82
C ASN A 180 7.27 -4.93 -17.55
N THR A 181 6.58 -5.28 -18.62
CA THR A 181 5.29 -5.99 -18.58
C THR A 181 5.37 -7.35 -17.90
N GLY A 182 6.48 -8.08 -18.05
CA GLY A 182 6.65 -9.40 -17.45
C GLY A 182 6.70 -9.35 -15.92
N TYR A 183 7.53 -8.47 -15.36
CA TYR A 183 7.59 -8.27 -13.91
C TYR A 183 6.26 -7.79 -13.35
N TRP A 184 5.59 -6.87 -14.05
CA TRP A 184 4.25 -6.43 -13.68
C TRP A 184 3.24 -7.58 -13.63
N ALA A 185 3.16 -8.37 -14.71
CA ALA A 185 2.20 -9.48 -14.83
C ALA A 185 2.42 -10.55 -13.75
N ILE A 186 3.68 -10.89 -13.46
CA ILE A 186 4.04 -11.82 -12.39
C ILE A 186 3.63 -11.25 -11.03
N ALA A 187 3.99 -9.99 -10.74
CA ALA A 187 3.70 -9.40 -9.43
C ALA A 187 2.20 -9.29 -9.16
N ILE A 188 1.41 -8.83 -10.14
CA ILE A 188 -0.05 -8.69 -9.97
C ILE A 188 -0.73 -10.06 -9.91
N GLY A 189 -0.27 -11.02 -10.72
CA GLY A 189 -0.74 -12.40 -10.69
C GLY A 189 -0.48 -13.07 -9.35
N VAL A 190 0.73 -12.96 -8.82
CA VAL A 190 1.10 -13.49 -7.49
C VAL A 190 0.25 -12.84 -6.39
N ALA A 191 0.10 -11.51 -6.40
CA ALA A 191 -0.73 -10.80 -5.43
C ALA A 191 -2.20 -11.26 -5.45
N TYR A 192 -2.74 -11.56 -6.64
CA TYR A 192 -4.09 -12.07 -6.80
C TYR A 192 -4.23 -13.53 -6.36
N LEU A 193 -3.35 -14.42 -6.85
CA LEU A 193 -3.42 -15.86 -6.60
C LEU A 193 -3.21 -16.21 -5.11
N LEU A 194 -2.34 -15.47 -4.40
CA LEU A 194 -2.11 -15.71 -2.98
C LEU A 194 -3.36 -15.50 -2.11
N ARG A 195 -4.38 -14.78 -2.60
CA ARG A 195 -5.66 -14.62 -1.90
C ARG A 195 -6.41 -15.93 -1.69
N ALA A 196 -6.21 -16.91 -2.58
CA ALA A 196 -6.85 -18.22 -2.46
C ALA A 196 -6.38 -19.01 -1.22
N PHE A 197 -5.31 -18.56 -0.55
CA PHE A 197 -4.71 -19.22 0.61
C PHE A 197 -5.09 -18.57 1.96
N ILE A 198 -6.02 -17.59 1.97
CA ILE A 198 -6.47 -16.82 3.15
C ILE A 198 -7.87 -17.25 3.62
#